data_AF-A0A368TCI7-F1
#
_entry.id   AF-A0A368TCI7-F1
#
_cell.length_a   1.000
_cell.length_b   1.000
_cell.length_c   1.000
_cell.angle_alpha   90.00
_cell.angle_beta   90.00
_cell.angle_gamma   90.00
#
_symmetry.space_group_name_H-M   'P 1'
#
loop_
_entity.id
_entity.type
_entity.pdbx_description
1 polymer ?
#
loop_
_entity_poly.entity_id
_entity_poly.type
_entity_poly.pdbx_seq_one_letter_code
_entity_poly.pdbx_strand_id
1 'polypeptide(L)'
;MPCHICGARQNDPTRGADPWKRGVRHDRQVQICPDCQLVHDWKADLDRCGRCRSTFLLCRLGEIECHSCGHVRPQTPPAAPAPAEPDTALTNEVEQALSRALSGLSRLPTPRAHG
;
A
#
# COMPACT_ATOMS: atom_id res chain seq x y z
N MET A 1 -1.35 9.85 -5.31
CA MET A 1 -2.24 10.13 -4.15
C MET A 1 -2.58 11.61 -4.14
N PRO A 2 -3.84 11.99 -3.87
CA PRO A 2 -4.23 13.40 -3.79
C PRO A 2 -3.59 14.11 -2.58
N CYS A 3 -3.56 15.44 -2.62
CA CYS A 3 -3.17 16.29 -1.50
C CYS A 3 -4.11 16.03 -0.32
N HIS A 4 -3.54 15.85 0.88
CA HIS A 4 -4.35 15.61 2.07
C HIS A 4 -5.26 16.80 2.43
N ILE A 5 -4.82 18.02 2.13
CA ILE A 5 -5.53 19.25 2.53
C ILE A 5 -6.61 19.62 1.51
N CYS A 6 -6.24 19.78 0.24
CA CYS A 6 -7.16 20.27 -0.80
C CYS A 6 -7.67 19.19 -1.77
N GLY A 7 -7.18 17.95 -1.69
CA GLY A 7 -7.58 16.87 -2.59
C GLY A 7 -7.01 16.96 -4.02
N ALA A 8 -6.24 18.00 -4.35
CA ALA A 8 -5.59 18.14 -5.67
C ALA A 8 -4.78 16.88 -6.02
N ARG A 9 -4.73 16.49 -7.28
CA ARG A 9 -3.89 15.36 -7.73
C ARG A 9 -2.59 15.91 -8.31
N GLN A 10 -1.51 15.20 -8.05
CA GLN A 10 -0.24 15.47 -8.72
C GLN A 10 -0.41 15.17 -10.21
N ASN A 11 -0.23 16.20 -11.03
CA ASN A 11 -0.11 16.04 -12.48
C ASN A 11 1.30 15.50 -12.80
N ASP A 12 1.45 14.88 -13.97
CA ASP A 12 2.65 14.16 -14.38
C ASP A 12 3.92 14.96 -14.04
N PRO A 13 4.82 14.44 -13.19
CA PRO A 13 6.00 15.17 -12.79
C PRO A 13 6.91 15.37 -14.01
N THR A 14 6.98 16.60 -14.52
CA THR A 14 8.06 17.00 -15.43
C THR A 14 9.40 16.68 -14.78
N ARG A 15 10.33 16.12 -15.55
CA ARG A 15 11.69 15.72 -15.10
C ARG A 15 12.30 16.83 -14.22
N GLY A 16 12.46 16.56 -12.92
CA GLY A 16 12.91 17.54 -11.95
C GLY A 16 12.56 17.16 -10.52
N ALA A 17 12.88 18.04 -9.58
CA ALA A 17 12.50 17.87 -8.19
C ALA A 17 10.97 17.94 -8.06
N ASP A 18 10.35 16.90 -7.51
CA ASP A 18 8.92 16.92 -7.20
C ASP A 18 8.66 17.95 -6.10
N PRO A 19 7.87 19.01 -6.37
CA PRO A 19 7.60 20.04 -5.38
C PRO A 19 6.62 19.55 -4.30
N TRP A 20 6.01 18.37 -4.46
CA TRP A 20 5.14 17.77 -3.46
C TRP A 20 5.95 17.27 -2.27
N LYS A 21 5.47 17.61 -1.05
CA LYS A 21 6.07 17.09 0.19
C LYS A 21 5.30 15.88 0.67
N ARG A 22 6.05 14.96 1.25
CA ARG A 22 5.56 13.73 1.87
C ARG A 22 5.64 13.85 3.38
N GLY A 23 4.68 13.24 4.05
CA GLY A 23 4.65 13.10 5.50
C GLY A 23 3.76 11.93 5.90
N VAL A 24 3.59 11.74 7.21
CA VAL A 24 2.71 10.70 7.75
C VAL A 24 1.67 11.35 8.65
N ARG A 25 0.43 10.89 8.57
CA ARG A 25 -0.67 11.31 9.45
C ARG A 25 -1.49 10.10 9.84
N HIS A 26 -1.68 9.91 11.15
CA HIS A 26 -2.35 8.72 11.69
C HIS A 26 -1.77 7.43 11.10
N ASP A 27 -0.45 7.32 11.11
CA ASP A 27 0.32 6.19 10.59
C ASP A 27 0.11 5.89 9.08
N ARG A 28 -0.44 6.85 8.31
CA ARG A 28 -0.61 6.71 6.85
C ARG A 28 0.21 7.75 6.09
N GLN A 29 0.84 7.31 5.00
CA GLN A 29 1.55 8.18 4.08
C GLN A 29 0.57 9.19 3.46
N VAL A 30 0.93 10.48 3.51
CA VAL A 30 0.20 11.57 2.85
C VAL A 30 1.13 12.38 1.95
N GLN A 31 0.54 13.09 1.00
CA GLN A 31 1.24 14.08 0.17
C GLN A 31 0.58 15.45 0.35
N ILE A 32 1.37 16.52 0.30
CA ILE A 32 0.92 17.92 0.38
C ILE A 32 1.35 18.65 -0.89
N CYS A 33 0.40 19.25 -1.60
CA CYS A 33 0.68 19.99 -2.82
C CYS A 33 1.43 21.30 -2.52
N PRO A 34 2.14 21.88 -3.50
CA PRO A 34 2.92 23.11 -3.32
C PRO A 34 2.09 24.29 -2.78
N ASP A 35 0.87 24.47 -3.28
CA ASP A 35 0.00 25.57 -2.83
C ASP A 35 -0.35 25.44 -1.34
N CYS A 36 -0.74 24.23 -0.91
CA CYS A 36 -1.04 24.00 0.51
C CYS A 36 0.21 24.09 1.39
N GLN A 37 1.41 23.87 0.84
CA GLN A 37 2.65 24.06 1.60
C GLN A 37 2.94 25.55 1.91
N LEU A 38 2.46 26.46 1.07
CA LEU A 38 2.67 27.90 1.21
C LEU A 38 1.61 28.56 2.11
N VAL A 39 0.37 28.08 2.05
CA VAL A 39 -0.79 28.73 2.68
C VAL A 39 -1.09 28.20 4.08
N HIS A 40 -0.81 26.93 4.36
CA HIS A 40 -1.16 26.29 5.63
C HIS A 40 0.10 25.90 6.43
N ASP A 41 -0.01 25.88 7.76
CA ASP A 41 0.98 25.17 8.60
C ASP A 41 0.77 23.66 8.50
N TRP A 42 1.01 23.13 7.30
CA TRP A 42 0.76 21.73 6.95
C TRP A 42 1.56 20.74 7.79
N LYS A 43 2.63 21.18 8.48
CA LYS A 43 3.43 20.33 9.37
C LYS A 43 2.75 20.12 10.73
N ALA A 44 1.83 20.99 11.14
CA ALA A 44 1.12 20.86 12.40
C ALA A 44 0.28 19.58 12.46
N ASP A 45 -0.31 19.19 11.33
CA ASP A 45 -1.19 18.02 11.20
C ASP A 45 -0.45 16.70 10.93
N LEU A 46 0.89 16.73 10.85
CA LEU A 46 1.71 15.55 10.60
C LEU A 46 2.18 14.89 11.89
N ASP A 47 2.27 13.57 11.84
CA ASP A 47 2.90 12.77 12.87
C ASP A 47 4.37 13.19 13.01
N ARG A 48 4.85 13.15 14.25
CA ARG A 48 6.24 13.51 14.60
C ARG A 48 7.00 12.29 15.03
N CYS A 49 8.30 12.27 14.73
CA CYS A 49 9.20 11.27 15.28
C CYS A 49 9.22 11.38 16.81
N GLY A 50 8.97 10.27 17.52
CA GLY A 50 9.07 10.22 18.97
C GLY A 50 10.48 10.50 19.51
N ARG A 51 11.53 10.38 18.66
CA ARG A 51 12.95 10.57 19.04
C ARG A 51 13.48 11.99 18.78
N CYS A 52 13.25 12.56 17.59
CA CYS A 52 13.80 13.86 17.19
C CYS A 52 12.76 14.92 16.85
N ARG A 53 11.46 14.61 16.98
CA ARG A 53 10.31 15.49 16.70
C ARG A 53 10.16 15.97 15.25
N SER A 54 11.01 15.49 14.34
CA SER A 54 10.88 15.74 12.90
C SER A 54 9.57 15.19 12.33
N THR A 55 8.98 15.90 11.37
CA THR A 55 7.81 15.47 10.59
C THR A 55 8.18 14.80 9.26
N PHE A 56 9.47 14.67 8.96
CA PHE A 56 9.97 14.00 7.76
C PHE A 56 9.95 12.48 7.98
N LEU A 57 8.75 11.93 7.93
CA LEU A 57 8.46 10.51 8.11
C LEU A 57 8.05 9.87 6.77
N LEU A 58 8.42 8.60 6.59
CA LEU A 58 8.14 7.80 5.40
C LEU A 58 7.53 6.45 5.80
N CYS A 59 6.42 6.06 5.18
CA CYS A 59 5.88 4.71 5.34
C CYS A 59 6.55 3.75 4.35
N ARG A 60 7.05 2.62 4.84
CA ARG A 60 7.65 1.54 4.04
C ARG A 60 7.26 0.19 4.62
N LEU A 61 6.61 -0.65 3.82
CA LEU A 61 6.38 -2.08 4.12
C LEU A 61 5.85 -2.40 5.54
N GLY A 62 4.94 -1.60 6.09
CA GLY A 62 4.46 -1.86 7.45
C GLY A 62 5.14 -1.02 8.54
N GLU A 63 6.11 -0.19 8.18
CA GLU A 63 6.91 0.60 9.11
C GLU A 63 6.87 2.08 8.75
N ILE A 64 7.21 2.91 9.74
CA ILE A 64 7.37 4.35 9.62
C ILE A 64 8.80 4.70 10.02
N GLU A 65 9.55 5.19 9.05
CA GLU A 65 10.95 5.60 9.19
C GLU A 65 11.06 7.13 9.28
N CYS A 66 11.81 7.62 10.26
CA CYS A 66 12.17 9.03 10.33
C CYS A 66 13.43 9.31 9.51
N HIS A 67 13.28 10.08 8.45
CA HIS A 67 14.39 10.42 7.57
C HIS A 67 15.47 11.29 8.25
N SER A 68 15.10 12.04 9.30
CA SER A 68 16.04 12.92 9.99
C SER A 68 16.96 12.22 10.99
N CYS A 69 16.54 11.11 11.61
CA CYS A 69 17.35 10.43 12.63
C CYS A 69 17.42 8.90 12.47
N GLY A 70 16.78 8.35 11.45
CA GLY A 70 16.76 6.92 11.16
C GLY A 70 15.90 6.08 12.11
N HIS A 71 15.15 6.68 13.04
CA HIS A 71 14.29 5.90 13.93
C HIS A 71 13.13 5.27 13.16
N VAL A 72 12.97 3.96 13.32
CA VAL A 72 11.92 3.15 12.69
C VAL A 72 10.95 2.67 13.76
N ARG A 73 9.65 2.71 13.47
CA ARG A 73 8.59 2.10 14.28
C ARG A 73 7.62 1.32 13.38
N PRO A 74 6.97 0.26 13.88
CA PRO A 74 5.87 -0.37 13.15
C PRO A 74 4.73 0.64 12.94
N GLN A 75 4.07 0.58 11.80
CA GLN A 75 2.80 1.25 11.59
C GLN A 75 1.73 0.55 12.43
N THR A 76 0.79 1.30 13.00
CA THR A 76 -0.40 0.67 13.58
C THR A 76 -1.30 0.21 12.43
N PRO A 77 -1.46 -1.09 12.18
CA PRO A 77 -2.42 -1.52 11.17
C PRO A 77 -3.81 -1.06 11.61
N PRO A 78 -4.68 -0.63 10.67
CA PRO A 78 -6.08 -0.47 11.00
C PRO A 78 -6.57 -1.78 11.61
N ALA A 79 -7.42 -1.70 12.64
CA ALA A 79 -8.04 -2.87 13.24
C ALA A 79 -8.53 -3.77 12.09
N ALA A 80 -7.93 -4.96 11.98
CA ALA A 80 -8.23 -5.84 10.89
C ALA A 80 -9.74 -6.07 10.90
N PRO A 81 -10.45 -5.93 9.76
CA PRO A 81 -11.80 -6.46 9.70
C PRO A 81 -11.72 -7.92 10.14
N ALA A 82 -12.72 -8.38 10.90
CA ALA A 82 -12.79 -9.78 11.29
C ALA A 82 -12.50 -10.64 10.05
N PRO A 83 -11.65 -11.67 10.16
CA PRO A 83 -11.34 -12.53 9.02
C PRO A 83 -12.68 -12.94 8.40
N ALA A 84 -12.89 -12.58 7.13
CA ALA A 84 -14.10 -13.01 6.43
C ALA A 84 -14.14 -14.53 6.54
N GLU A 85 -15.23 -15.06 7.09
CA GLU A 85 -15.38 -16.51 7.19
C GLU A 85 -15.24 -17.08 5.78
N PRO A 86 -14.40 -18.11 5.59
CA PRO A 86 -14.19 -18.67 4.27
C PRO A 86 -15.52 -19.15 3.73
N ASP A 87 -15.91 -18.64 2.56
CA ASP A 87 -17.12 -19.07 1.88
C ASP A 87 -16.94 -20.54 1.49
N THR A 88 -17.54 -21.41 2.30
CA THR A 88 -17.37 -22.86 2.19
C THR A 88 -17.98 -23.37 0.89
N ALA A 89 -19.01 -22.71 0.37
CA ALA A 89 -19.62 -23.05 -0.92
C ALA A 89 -18.66 -22.75 -2.07
N LEU A 90 -18.05 -21.56 -2.08
CA LEU A 90 -17.02 -21.21 -3.06
C LEU A 90 -15.80 -22.12 -2.96
N THR A 91 -15.37 -22.45 -1.74
CA THR A 91 -14.24 -23.36 -1.50
C THR A 91 -14.49 -24.74 -2.11
N ASN A 92 -15.68 -25.29 -1.90
CA ASN A 92 -16.09 -26.58 -2.48
C ASN A 92 -16.18 -26.53 -4.01
N GLU A 93 -16.66 -25.42 -4.58
CA GLU A 93 -16.74 -25.26 -6.04
C GLU A 93 -15.35 -25.25 -6.68
N VAL A 94 -14.40 -24.51 -6.07
CA VAL A 94 -13.00 -24.46 -6.52
C VAL A 94 -12.34 -25.83 -6.41
N GLU A 95 -12.55 -26.55 -5.31
CA GLU A 95 -12.02 -27.90 -5.12
C GLU A 95 -12.52 -28.88 -6.21
N GLN A 96 -13.82 -28.83 -6.50
CA GLN A 96 -14.41 -29.66 -7.56
C GLN A 96 -13.89 -29.27 -8.96
N ALA A 97 -13.70 -27.97 -9.22
CA ALA A 97 -13.16 -27.50 -10.49
C ALA A 97 -11.71 -27.95 -10.69
N LEU A 98 -10.86 -27.81 -9.67
CA LEU A 98 -9.48 -28.32 -9.68
C LEU A 98 -9.46 -29.84 -9.91
N SER A 99 -10.32 -30.59 -9.21
CA SER A 99 -10.38 -32.05 -9.34
C SER A 99 -10.72 -32.48 -10.76
N ARG A 100 -11.65 -31.79 -11.43
CA ARG A 100 -12.01 -32.03 -12.84
C ARG A 100 -10.87 -31.67 -13.79
N ALA A 101 -10.20 -30.55 -13.57
CA ALA A 101 -9.08 -30.10 -14.42
C ALA A 101 -7.90 -31.10 -14.34
N LEU A 102 -7.51 -31.49 -13.13
CA LEU A 102 -6.45 -32.46 -12.90
C LEU A 102 -6.80 -33.82 -13.51
N SER A 103 -8.04 -34.29 -13.33
CA SER A 103 -8.53 -35.53 -13.94
C SER A 103 -8.60 -35.47 -15.47
N GLY A 104 -8.82 -34.29 -16.05
CA GLY A 104 -8.81 -34.06 -17.49
C GLY A 104 -7.41 -34.10 -18.08
N LEU A 105 -6.43 -33.55 -17.37
CA LEU A 105 -5.01 -33.61 -17.75
C LEU A 105 -4.48 -35.05 -17.74
N SER A 106 -4.94 -35.89 -16.82
CA SER A 106 -4.59 -37.32 -16.78
C SER A 106 -5.20 -38.15 -17.92
N ARG A 107 -6.20 -37.61 -18.64
CA ARG A 107 -6.89 -38.29 -19.76
C ARG A 107 -6.40 -37.85 -21.14
N LEU A 108 -5.44 -36.93 -21.22
CA LEU A 108 -4.84 -36.57 -22.50
C LEU A 108 -4.12 -37.80 -23.08
N PRO A 109 -4.47 -38.23 -24.31
CA PRO A 109 -3.82 -39.38 -24.93
C PRO A 109 -2.35 -39.05 -25.18
N THR A 110 -1.47 -39.99 -24.83
CA THR A 110 -0.03 -39.91 -25.08
C THR A 110 0.20 -39.69 -26.58
N PRO A 111 1.01 -38.71 -27.00
CA PRO A 111 1.29 -38.50 -28.42
C PRO A 111 1.90 -39.78 -28.99
N ARG A 112 1.23 -40.36 -30.00
CA ARG A 112 1.73 -41.53 -30.73
C ARG A 112 3.05 -41.14 -31.40
N ALA A 113 4.14 -41.77 -30.98
CA ALA A 113 5.41 -41.70 -31.68
C ALA A 113 5.22 -42.33 -33.07
N HIS A 114 5.31 -41.53 -34.13
CA HIS A 114 5.44 -42.01 -35.50
C HIS A 114 6.90 -42.40 -35.73
N GLY A 115 7.11 -43.68 -36.05
CA GLY A 115 8.40 -44.25 -36.46
C GLY A 115 8.71 -44.02 -37.93
#